data_AF-A0A349VYW1-F1
#
_entry.id   AF-A0A349VYW1-F1
#
_cell.length_a   1.000
_cell.length_b   1.000
_cell.length_c   1.000
_cell.angle_alpha   90.00
_cell.angle_beta   90.00
_cell.angle_gamma   90.00
#
_symmetry.space_group_name_H-M   'P 1'
#
loop_
_entity.id
_entity.type
_entity.pdbx_description
1 polymer ?
#
loop_
_entity_poly.entity_id
_entity_poly.type
_entity_poly.pdbx_seq_one_letter_code
_entity_poly.pdbx_strand_id
1 'polypeptide(L)'
;MALTNKIFQQSEIESFEFNHKVLKNCSFIDCKIKGKSFMNSMFRDCKFIRCTFVDCNFQSVVFQESGLWMESTFEANDFSKAIIGNLKIEKSSFLYI
;
A
#
# COMPACT_ATOMS: atom_id res chain seq x y z
N MET A 1 11.81 -14.20 0.76
CA MET A 1 12.80 -13.15 1.10
C MET A 1 12.11 -11.80 1.01
N ALA A 2 12.42 -10.85 1.90
CA ALA A 2 11.77 -9.54 1.92
C ALA A 2 12.49 -8.55 0.99
N LEU A 3 11.72 -7.70 0.29
CA LEU A 3 12.25 -6.53 -0.41
C LEU A 3 12.39 -5.38 0.59
N THR A 4 13.54 -4.73 0.64
CA THR A 4 13.81 -3.73 1.70
C THR A 4 14.33 -2.41 1.15
N ASN A 5 14.01 -1.30 1.83
CA ASN A 5 14.56 0.05 1.61
C ASN A 5 14.41 0.58 0.17
N LYS A 6 13.35 0.17 -0.54
CA LYS A 6 13.11 0.59 -1.92
C LYS A 6 12.16 1.77 -1.97
N ILE A 7 12.48 2.77 -2.79
CA ILE A 7 11.53 3.79 -3.24
C ILE A 7 10.98 3.31 -4.58
N PHE A 8 9.67 3.13 -4.67
CA PHE A 8 9.00 2.71 -5.90
C PHE A 8 8.64 3.91 -6.76
N GLN A 9 9.06 3.87 -8.02
CA GLN A 9 8.56 4.78 -9.06
C GLN A 9 7.32 4.19 -9.75
N GLN A 10 6.51 5.06 -10.37
CA GLN A 10 5.27 4.67 -11.06
C GLN A 10 5.46 3.48 -12.03
N SER A 11 6.49 3.53 -12.89
CA SER A 11 6.77 2.47 -13.88
C SER A 11 7.16 1.14 -13.24
N GLU A 12 7.79 1.16 -12.07
CA GLU A 12 8.15 -0.05 -11.34
C GLU A 12 6.91 -0.67 -10.70
N ILE A 13 5.98 0.15 -10.20
CA ILE A 13 4.73 -0.33 -9.61
C ILE A 13 3.89 -1.05 -10.66
N GLU A 14 3.84 -0.54 -11.90
CA GLU A 14 3.06 -1.15 -12.98
C GLU A 14 3.52 -2.58 -13.28
N SER A 15 4.83 -2.80 -13.35
CA SER A 15 5.42 -4.11 -13.67
C SER A 15 5.62 -5.03 -12.46
N PHE A 16 5.67 -4.50 -11.24
CA PHE A 16 5.93 -5.30 -10.04
C PHE A 16 4.71 -6.13 -9.61
N GLU A 17 4.95 -7.37 -9.18
CA GLU A 17 3.91 -8.27 -8.67
C GLU A 17 3.92 -8.21 -7.14
N PHE A 18 2.85 -7.74 -6.50
CA PHE A 18 2.82 -7.51 -5.05
C PHE A 18 2.20 -8.64 -4.24
N ASN A 19 1.50 -9.60 -4.85
CA ASN A 19 0.85 -10.64 -4.05
C ASN A 19 1.89 -11.48 -3.32
N HIS A 20 1.56 -11.86 -2.09
CA HIS A 20 2.41 -12.70 -1.26
C HIS A 20 3.82 -12.14 -1.00
N LYS A 21 4.06 -10.84 -1.26
CA LYS A 21 5.37 -10.22 -1.01
C LYS A 21 5.47 -9.71 0.41
N VAL A 22 6.71 -9.65 0.89
CA VAL A 22 7.06 -8.93 2.12
C VAL A 22 7.90 -7.73 1.74
N LEU A 23 7.43 -6.54 2.07
CA LEU A 23 8.11 -5.27 1.85
C LEU A 23 8.43 -4.64 3.21
N LYS A 24 9.67 -4.17 3.37
CA LYS A 24 10.13 -3.52 4.60
C LYS A 24 10.81 -2.19 4.30
N ASN A 25 10.46 -1.13 5.02
CA ASN A 25 11.05 0.21 4.87
C ASN A 25 10.93 0.76 3.43
N CYS A 26 9.92 0.34 2.67
CA CYS A 26 9.72 0.79 1.29
C CYS A 26 8.83 2.04 1.25
N SER A 27 9.03 2.89 0.26
CA SER A 27 8.24 4.12 0.08
C SER A 27 7.62 4.19 -1.31
N PHE A 28 6.39 4.68 -1.35
CA PHE A 28 5.62 5.00 -2.55
C PHE A 28 5.25 6.47 -2.43
N ILE A 29 5.59 7.28 -3.44
CA ILE A 29 5.47 8.74 -3.38
C ILE A 29 4.90 9.22 -4.71
N ASP A 30 3.84 10.03 -4.66
CA ASP A 30 3.23 10.64 -5.85
C ASP A 30 2.82 9.61 -6.92
N CYS A 31 2.29 8.46 -6.48
CA CYS A 31 1.95 7.32 -7.34
C CYS A 31 0.44 7.15 -7.50
N LYS A 32 0.00 6.73 -8.69
CA LYS A 32 -1.38 6.32 -8.97
C LYS A 32 -1.44 4.85 -9.32
N ILE A 33 -2.24 4.10 -8.54
CA ILE A 33 -2.26 2.65 -8.55
C ILE A 33 -3.70 2.22 -8.79
N LYS A 34 -3.96 1.60 -9.93
CA LYS A 34 -5.31 1.20 -10.33
C LYS A 34 -5.38 -0.29 -10.63
N GLY A 35 -6.40 -0.98 -10.13
CA GLY A 35 -6.68 -2.38 -10.49
C GLY A 35 -5.65 -3.39 -10.00
N LYS A 36 -4.71 -2.98 -9.12
CA LYS A 36 -3.58 -3.81 -8.73
C LYS A 36 -3.89 -4.64 -7.50
N SER A 37 -3.32 -5.84 -7.44
CA SER A 37 -3.50 -6.75 -6.30
C SER A 37 -2.27 -6.77 -5.40
N PHE A 38 -2.53 -6.66 -4.10
CA PHE A 38 -1.60 -6.72 -2.97
C PHE A 38 -1.99 -7.86 -2.02
N MET A 39 -2.78 -8.82 -2.50
CA MET A 39 -3.37 -9.87 -1.69
C MET A 39 -2.30 -10.70 -0.97
N ASN A 40 -2.59 -11.04 0.30
CA ASN A 40 -1.71 -11.82 1.17
C ASN A 40 -0.28 -11.26 1.29
N SER A 41 -0.07 -9.98 1.01
CA SER A 41 1.23 -9.32 1.15
C SER A 41 1.37 -8.67 2.53
N MET A 42 2.60 -8.31 2.88
CA MET A 42 2.93 -7.73 4.17
C MET A 42 3.84 -6.52 3.99
N PHE A 43 3.44 -5.40 4.57
CA PHE A 43 4.17 -4.14 4.55
C PHE A 43 4.58 -3.78 5.98
N ARG A 44 5.89 -3.63 6.19
CA ARG A 44 6.52 -3.32 7.47
C ARG A 44 7.24 -1.99 7.39
N ASP A 45 6.83 -1.01 8.18
CA ASP A 45 7.44 0.33 8.19
C ASP A 45 7.48 0.98 6.79
N CYS A 46 6.42 0.73 6.00
CA CYS A 46 6.30 1.26 4.64
C CYS A 46 5.51 2.57 4.62
N LYS A 47 5.81 3.41 3.64
CA LYS A 47 5.22 4.75 3.49
C LYS A 47 4.46 4.88 2.17
N PHE A 48 3.25 5.43 2.23
CA PHE A 48 2.48 5.87 1.07
C PHE A 48 2.20 7.35 1.23
N ILE A 49 2.78 8.18 0.36
CA ILE A 49 2.72 9.63 0.46
C ILE A 49 2.18 10.19 -0.85
N ARG A 50 1.07 10.93 -0.78
CA ARG A 50 0.39 11.49 -1.96
C ARG A 50 0.07 10.42 -3.02
N CYS A 51 -0.36 9.25 -2.56
CA CYS A 51 -0.72 8.14 -3.43
C CYS A 51 -2.23 8.06 -3.63
N THR A 52 -2.66 7.58 -4.80
CA THR A 52 -4.05 7.23 -5.05
C THR A 52 -4.17 5.76 -5.43
N PHE A 53 -4.97 5.01 -4.67
CA PHE A 53 -5.31 3.62 -4.94
C PHE A 53 -6.77 3.53 -5.36
N VAL A 54 -7.02 3.03 -6.57
CA VAL A 54 -8.37 2.88 -7.12
C VAL A 54 -8.60 1.43 -7.49
N ASP A 55 -9.69 0.83 -7.01
CA ASP A 55 -10.10 -0.53 -7.42
C ASP A 55 -8.97 -1.56 -7.21
N CYS A 56 -8.23 -1.43 -6.11
CA CYS A 56 -7.13 -2.35 -5.76
C CYS A 56 -7.60 -3.39 -4.76
N ASN A 57 -6.99 -4.58 -4.85
CA ASN A 57 -7.24 -5.68 -3.95
C ASN A 57 -6.19 -5.69 -2.82
N PHE A 58 -6.62 -5.38 -1.60
CA PHE A 58 -5.85 -5.46 -0.36
C PHE A 58 -6.33 -6.61 0.54
N GLN A 59 -6.99 -7.62 -0.02
CA GLN A 59 -7.52 -8.73 0.75
C GLN A 59 -6.40 -9.46 1.50
N SER A 60 -6.61 -9.70 2.80
CA SER A 60 -5.65 -10.36 3.68
C SER A 60 -4.26 -9.69 3.72
N VAL A 61 -4.14 -8.41 3.36
CA VAL A 61 -2.88 -7.67 3.49
C VAL A 61 -2.60 -7.38 4.96
N VAL A 62 -1.32 -7.34 5.35
CA VAL A 62 -0.91 -6.93 6.68
C VAL A 62 -0.04 -5.69 6.59
N PHE A 63 -0.54 -4.56 7.08
CA PHE A 63 0.24 -3.36 7.33
C PHE A 63 0.55 -3.29 8.82
N GLN A 64 1.84 -3.27 9.15
CA GLN A 64 2.31 -3.25 10.52
C GLN A 64 3.63 -2.48 10.65
N GLU A 65 4.06 -2.26 11.89
CA GLU A 65 5.20 -1.40 12.22
C GLU A 65 4.92 0.06 11.80
N SER A 66 5.83 0.99 12.12
CA SER A 66 5.62 2.45 12.08
C SER A 66 5.47 3.10 10.69
N GLY A 67 4.64 2.51 9.82
CA GLY A 67 4.33 3.03 8.50
C GLY A 67 3.54 4.34 8.52
N LEU A 68 3.63 5.09 7.43
CA LEU A 68 2.99 6.40 7.26
C LEU A 68 2.14 6.42 6.00
N TRP A 69 0.86 6.74 6.15
CA TRP A 69 -0.06 7.04 5.06
C TRP A 69 -0.38 8.53 5.12
N MET A 70 0.12 9.29 4.17
CA MET A 70 0.00 10.75 4.18
C MET A 70 -0.58 11.25 2.86
N GLU A 71 -1.58 12.12 2.94
CA GLU A 71 -2.19 12.77 1.77
C GLU A 71 -2.60 11.76 0.68
N SER A 72 -2.99 10.54 1.10
CA SER A 72 -3.29 9.43 0.18
C SER A 72 -4.77 9.10 0.16
N THR A 73 -5.27 8.66 -0.98
CA THR A 73 -6.68 8.31 -1.18
C THR A 73 -6.81 6.85 -1.57
N PHE A 74 -7.72 6.15 -0.91
CA PHE A 74 -8.07 4.76 -1.18
C PHE A 74 -9.53 4.71 -1.61
N GLU A 75 -9.76 4.56 -2.91
CA GLU A 75 -11.07 4.56 -3.56
C GLU A 75 -11.47 3.16 -4.06
N ALA A 76 -12.66 2.70 -3.68
CA ALA A 76 -13.23 1.43 -4.14
C ALA A 76 -12.29 0.22 -3.96
N ASN A 77 -11.51 0.21 -2.88
CA ASN A 77 -10.54 -0.86 -2.63
C ASN A 77 -11.12 -1.94 -1.70
N ASP A 78 -10.73 -3.18 -1.93
CA ASP A 78 -11.11 -4.30 -1.07
C ASP A 78 -10.08 -4.52 0.04
N PHE A 79 -10.43 -4.15 1.27
CA PHE A 79 -9.64 -4.42 2.49
C PHE A 79 -10.15 -5.62 3.29
N SER A 80 -10.92 -6.52 2.68
CA SER A 80 -11.46 -7.70 3.37
C SER A 80 -10.34 -8.52 4.01
N LYS A 81 -10.46 -8.80 5.31
CA LYS A 81 -9.45 -9.52 6.11
C LYS A 81 -8.08 -8.82 6.23
N ALA A 82 -7.98 -7.56 5.79
CA ALA A 82 -6.76 -6.77 5.99
C ALA A 82 -6.54 -6.52 7.49
N ILE A 83 -5.27 -6.55 7.89
CA ILE A 83 -4.82 -6.12 9.21
C ILE A 83 -4.07 -4.81 9.03
N ILE A 84 -4.57 -3.75 9.66
CA ILE A 84 -3.97 -2.41 9.61
C ILE A 84 -3.69 -2.00 11.05
N GLY A 85 -2.42 -2.04 11.46
CA GLY A 85 -2.02 -1.75 12.84
C GLY A 85 -0.75 -0.90 12.91
N ASN A 86 -0.65 -0.07 13.95
CA ASN A 86 0.52 0.76 14.26
C ASN A 86 0.96 1.71 13.13
N LEU A 87 0.00 2.23 12.35
CA LEU A 87 0.27 3.21 11.31
C LEU A 87 -0.06 4.63 11.75
N LYS A 88 0.71 5.59 11.23
CA LYS A 88 0.32 7.00 11.24
C LYS A 88 -0.45 7.30 9.95
N ILE A 89 -1.69 7.77 10.07
CA ILE A 89 -2.54 8.14 8.94
C ILE A 89 -2.86 9.63 9.04
N GLU A 90 -2.38 10.42 8.08
CA GLU A 90 -2.52 11.87 8.06
C GLU A 90 -3.12 12.34 6.74
N LYS A 91 -4.16 13.18 6.81
CA LYS A 91 -4.81 13.78 5.64
C LYS A 91 -5.17 12.77 4.54
N SER A 92 -5.45 11.54 4.91
CA SER A 92 -5.73 10.45 3.98
C SER A 92 -7.21 10.06 4.06
N SER A 93 -7.77 9.63 2.94
CA SER A 93 -9.19 9.32 2.81
C SER A 93 -9.43 7.90 2.31
N PHE A 94 -10.54 7.30 2.78
CA PHE A 94 -11.04 6.01 2.35
C PHE A 94 -12.44 6.20 1.82
N LEU A 95 -12.63 5.90 0.55
CA LEU A 95 -13.88 6.15 -0.18
C LEU A 95 -14.43 4.81 -0.64
N TYR A 96 -15.70 4.57 -0.30
CA TYR A 96 -16.50 3.50 -0.88
C TYR A 96 -17.37 4.12 -1.96
N ILE A 97 -17.31 3.62 -3.18
CA ILE A 97 -18.16 4.06 -4.30
C ILE A 97 -18.95 2.88 -4.82
#